data_AF-A0A132HIA0-F1
#
_entry.id   AF-A0A132HIA0-F1
#
_cell.length_a   1.000
_cell.length_b   1.000
_cell.length_c   1.000
_cell.angle_alpha   90.00
_cell.angle_beta   90.00
_cell.angle_gamma   90.00
#
_symmetry.space_group_name_H-M   'P 1'
#
loop_
_entity.id
_entity.type
_entity.pdbx_description
1 polymer ?
#
loop_
_entity_poly.entity_id
_entity_poly.type
_entity_poly.pdbx_seq_one_letter_code
_entity_poly.pdbx_strand_id
1 'polypeptide(L)'
;SVSSRAGHGLMEGNPYAQARYALANENIKNLLAAINSGDLGTFINITESEALQLHALMMCSNPSFILMKPNTLSIINEIRGFREETKIPLCFTLDAGPNVHLLYPDSEAEKVEHFIHDHLAAYCVDNKWIADQVGDGPKKLL
;
A
#
# COMPACT_ATOMS: atom_id res chain seq x y z
N SER A 1 -7.64 -11.61 -8.95
CA SER A 1 -7.36 -10.18 -9.18
C SER A 1 -8.38 -9.64 -10.17
N VAL A 2 -8.61 -8.34 -10.17
CA VAL A 2 -9.41 -7.65 -11.19
C VAL A 2 -8.43 -6.84 -12.04
N SER A 3 -8.61 -6.82 -13.36
CA SER A 3 -7.75 -5.97 -14.20
C SER A 3 -7.92 -4.49 -13.80
N SER A 4 -6.84 -3.71 -13.84
CA SER A 4 -6.90 -2.28 -13.46
C SER A 4 -7.98 -1.52 -14.26
N ARG A 5 -8.13 -1.81 -15.56
CA ARG A 5 -9.17 -1.19 -16.41
C ARG A 5 -10.58 -1.53 -15.93
N ALA A 6 -10.83 -2.79 -15.58
CA ALA A 6 -12.12 -3.20 -15.02
C ALA A 6 -12.34 -2.55 -13.65
N GLY A 7 -11.31 -2.47 -12.81
CA GLY A 7 -11.34 -1.80 -11.51
C GLY A 7 -11.75 -0.33 -11.63
N HIS A 8 -11.14 0.43 -12.55
CA HIS A 8 -11.50 1.82 -12.78
C HIS A 8 -12.95 1.98 -13.27
N GLY A 9 -13.43 1.07 -14.13
CA GLY A 9 -14.82 1.08 -14.58
C GLY A 9 -15.84 0.92 -13.45
N LEU A 10 -15.47 0.29 -12.33
CA LEU A 10 -16.35 0.12 -11.16
C LEU A 10 -16.59 1.42 -10.38
N MET A 11 -15.87 2.49 -10.71
CA MET A 11 -16.11 3.82 -10.16
C MET A 11 -17.24 4.55 -10.89
N GLU A 12 -17.60 4.13 -12.11
CA GLU A 12 -18.73 4.68 -12.86
C GLU A 12 -20.05 4.29 -12.15
N GLY A 13 -20.77 5.28 -11.64
CA GLY A 13 -22.00 5.05 -10.87
C GLY A 13 -21.79 4.60 -9.42
N ASN A 14 -20.53 4.55 -8.93
CA ASN A 14 -20.27 4.27 -7.52
C ASN A 14 -20.67 5.48 -6.65
N PRO A 15 -21.54 5.30 -5.64
CA PRO A 15 -22.05 6.41 -4.83
C PRO A 15 -20.95 7.15 -4.03
N TYR A 16 -19.79 6.53 -3.83
CA TYR A 16 -18.68 7.10 -3.08
C TYR A 16 -17.60 7.73 -3.98
N ALA A 17 -17.76 7.68 -5.31
CA ALA A 17 -16.73 8.14 -6.25
C ALA A 17 -16.38 9.62 -6.08
N GLN A 18 -17.39 10.50 -5.94
CA GLN A 18 -17.16 11.93 -5.82
C GLN A 18 -16.39 12.28 -4.54
N ALA A 19 -16.75 11.67 -3.41
CA ALA A 19 -16.04 11.85 -2.14
C ALA A 19 -14.59 11.36 -2.25
N ARG A 20 -14.38 10.20 -2.88
CA ARG A 20 -13.04 9.65 -3.16
C ARG A 20 -12.19 10.62 -3.97
N TYR A 21 -12.73 11.22 -5.03
CA TYR A 21 -11.98 12.16 -5.86
C TYR A 21 -11.61 13.44 -5.12
N ALA A 22 -12.51 13.97 -4.29
CA ALA A 22 -12.21 15.13 -3.45
C ALA A 22 -11.07 14.82 -2.48
N LEU A 23 -11.16 13.67 -1.79
CA LEU A 23 -10.13 13.23 -0.84
C LEU A 23 -8.79 12.92 -1.54
N ALA A 24 -8.80 12.33 -2.74
CA ALA A 24 -7.58 12.11 -3.53
C ALA A 24 -6.83 13.42 -3.79
N ASN A 25 -7.56 14.47 -4.17
CA ASN A 25 -7.00 15.79 -4.46
C ASN A 25 -6.44 16.51 -3.22
N GLU A 26 -6.97 16.20 -2.04
CA GLU A 26 -6.43 16.70 -0.77
C GLU A 26 -5.20 15.88 -0.36
N ASN A 27 -5.32 14.55 -0.38
CA ASN A 27 -4.25 13.63 -0.01
C ASN A 27 -3.01 13.82 -0.87
N ILE A 28 -3.13 14.08 -2.18
CA ILE A 28 -1.94 14.36 -3.00
C ILE A 28 -1.20 15.63 -2.55
N LYS A 29 -1.90 16.68 -2.13
CA LYS A 29 -1.26 17.92 -1.64
C LYS A 29 -0.52 17.65 -0.32
N ASN A 30 -1.18 16.94 0.60
CA ASN A 30 -0.60 16.61 1.90
C ASN A 30 0.57 15.63 1.77
N LEU A 31 0.46 14.65 0.87
CA LEU A 31 1.52 13.69 0.58
C LEU A 31 2.74 14.37 -0.03
N LEU A 32 2.55 15.29 -0.98
CA LEU A 32 3.65 16.08 -1.55
C LEU A 32 4.34 16.94 -0.48
N ALA A 33 3.58 17.56 0.42
CA ALA A 33 4.15 18.31 1.54
C ALA A 33 4.97 17.39 2.46
N ALA A 34 4.45 16.21 2.81
CA ALA A 34 5.11 15.24 3.65
C ALA A 34 6.40 14.68 3.03
N ILE A 35 6.39 14.40 1.73
CA ILE A 35 7.59 13.98 0.99
C ILE A 35 8.66 15.08 1.03
N ASN A 36 8.27 16.34 0.79
CA ASN A 36 9.22 17.47 0.78
C ASN A 36 9.81 17.77 2.17
N SER A 37 9.04 17.58 3.25
CA SER A 37 9.49 17.85 4.61
C SER A 37 10.13 16.64 5.32
N GLY A 38 10.01 15.44 4.75
CA GLY A 38 10.41 14.19 5.40
C GLY A 38 9.45 13.75 6.51
N ASP A 39 8.20 14.20 6.50
CA ASP A 39 7.18 13.78 7.48
C ASP A 39 6.69 12.35 7.18
N LEU A 40 7.42 11.37 7.72
CA LEU A 40 7.09 9.96 7.58
C LEU A 40 5.74 9.59 8.24
N GLY A 41 5.31 10.28 9.30
CA GLY A 41 4.05 9.99 9.96
C GLY A 41 2.86 10.27 9.03
N THR A 42 2.85 11.46 8.43
CA THR A 42 1.83 11.84 7.43
C THR A 42 1.91 10.97 6.19
N PHE A 43 3.12 10.68 5.70
CA PHE A 43 3.31 9.81 4.54
C PHE A 43 2.69 8.42 4.75
N ILE A 44 2.98 7.78 5.88
CA ILE A 44 2.48 6.45 6.24
C ILE A 44 0.96 6.47 6.34
N ASN A 45 0.39 7.44 7.05
CA ASN A 45 -1.06 7.54 7.26
C ASN A 45 -1.82 7.69 5.93
N ILE A 46 -1.34 8.57 5.04
CA ILE A 46 -1.97 8.77 3.74
C ILE A 46 -1.84 7.50 2.88
N THR A 47 -0.64 6.92 2.81
CA THR A 47 -0.36 5.75 1.97
C THR A 47 -1.24 4.55 2.33
N GLU A 48 -1.31 4.20 3.63
CA GLU A 48 -2.14 3.08 4.08
C GLU A 48 -3.63 3.36 3.91
N SER A 49 -4.07 4.58 4.20
CA SER A 49 -5.49 4.94 4.08
C SER A 49 -5.97 4.94 2.63
N GLU A 50 -5.16 5.42 1.68
CA GLU A 50 -5.49 5.40 0.25
C GLU A 50 -5.65 3.97 -0.27
N ALA A 51 -4.76 3.06 0.15
CA ALA A 51 -4.86 1.64 -0.20
C ALA A 51 -6.16 1.04 0.34
N LEU A 52 -6.46 1.23 1.63
CA LEU A 52 -7.69 0.68 2.22
C LEU A 52 -8.96 1.27 1.62
N GLN A 53 -8.97 2.56 1.29
CA GLN A 53 -10.09 3.23 0.61
C GLN A 53 -10.36 2.64 -0.77
N LEU A 54 -9.31 2.40 -1.57
CA LEU A 54 -9.47 1.74 -2.88
C LEU A 54 -10.17 0.40 -2.72
N HIS A 55 -9.71 -0.43 -1.78
CA HIS A 55 -10.31 -1.74 -1.53
C HIS A 55 -11.76 -1.63 -0.99
N ALA A 56 -12.06 -0.64 -0.15
CA ALA A 56 -13.42 -0.38 0.31
C ALA A 56 -14.37 -0.03 -0.85
N LEU A 57 -13.92 0.80 -1.79
CA LEU A 57 -14.71 1.16 -2.97
C LEU A 57 -15.02 -0.07 -3.85
N MET A 58 -14.07 -0.98 -3.99
CA MET A 58 -14.26 -2.25 -4.70
C MET A 58 -15.24 -3.18 -3.97
N MET A 59 -15.23 -3.18 -2.63
CA MET A 59 -16.21 -3.93 -1.83
C MET A 59 -17.62 -3.33 -1.95
N CYS A 60 -17.73 -2.02 -2.16
CA CYS A 60 -18.99 -1.30 -2.31
C CYS A 60 -19.48 -1.15 -3.78
N SER A 61 -18.73 -1.63 -4.77
CA SER A 61 -19.14 -1.56 -6.18
C SER A 61 -20.22 -2.58 -6.53
N ASN A 62 -20.81 -2.47 -7.73
CA ASN A 62 -21.74 -3.45 -8.28
C ASN A 62 -21.30 -3.89 -9.69
N PRO A 63 -20.84 -5.14 -9.89
CA PRO A 63 -20.65 -6.18 -8.87
C PRO A 63 -19.56 -5.81 -7.85
N SER A 64 -19.64 -6.38 -6.64
CA SER A 64 -18.66 -6.14 -5.59
C SER A 64 -17.48 -7.11 -5.67
N PHE A 65 -16.32 -6.66 -5.18
CA PHE A 65 -15.08 -7.44 -5.19
C PHE A 65 -14.35 -7.36 -3.85
N ILE A 66 -13.89 -8.52 -3.38
CA ILE A 66 -12.96 -8.63 -2.25
C ILE A 66 -11.58 -8.98 -2.82
N LEU A 67 -10.71 -7.97 -2.87
CA LEU A 67 -9.36 -8.09 -3.44
C LEU A 67 -8.33 -8.59 -2.43
N MET A 68 -8.51 -8.27 -1.15
CA MET A 68 -7.67 -8.78 -0.06
C MET A 68 -7.97 -10.26 0.21
N LYS A 69 -6.94 -11.00 0.65
CA LYS A 69 -7.07 -12.40 1.09
C LYS A 69 -6.69 -12.49 2.58
N PRO A 70 -6.98 -13.62 3.26
CA PRO A 70 -6.67 -13.77 4.69
C PRO A 70 -5.22 -13.41 5.02
N ASN A 71 -4.25 -13.92 4.25
CA ASN A 71 -2.83 -13.61 4.43
C ASN A 71 -2.51 -12.12 4.23
N THR A 72 -3.22 -11.42 3.33
CA THR A 72 -3.08 -9.96 3.17
C THR A 72 -3.42 -9.25 4.49
N LEU A 73 -4.51 -9.64 5.15
CA LEU A 73 -4.92 -9.06 6.43
C LEU A 73 -3.97 -9.43 7.56
N SER A 74 -3.45 -10.66 7.58
CA SER A 74 -2.41 -11.08 8.53
C SER A 74 -1.17 -10.20 8.41
N ILE A 75 -0.65 -10.01 7.19
CA ILE A 75 0.50 -9.14 6.93
C ILE A 75 0.24 -7.70 7.41
N ILE A 76 -0.93 -7.13 7.11
CA ILE A 76 -1.29 -5.77 7.55
C ILE A 76 -1.25 -5.64 9.08
N ASN A 77 -1.73 -6.65 9.80
CA ASN A 77 -1.73 -6.65 11.26
C ASN A 77 -0.32 -6.79 11.84
N GLU A 78 0.50 -7.68 11.28
CA GLU A 78 1.91 -7.82 11.66
C GLU A 78 2.68 -6.50 11.47
N ILE A 79 2.48 -5.81 10.34
CA ILE A 79 3.13 -4.52 10.06
C ILE A 79 2.73 -3.46 11.09
N ARG A 80 1.44 -3.40 11.46
CA ARG A 80 0.95 -2.45 12.46
C ARG A 80 1.52 -2.76 13.84
N GLY A 81 1.55 -4.03 14.24
CA GLY A 81 2.17 -4.46 15.49
C GLY A 81 3.66 -4.12 15.55
N PHE A 82 4.41 -4.48 14.50
CA PHE A 82 5.82 -4.15 14.37
C PHE A 82 6.09 -2.65 14.49
N ARG A 83 5.31 -1.82 13.79
CA ARG A 83 5.43 -0.36 13.87
C ARG A 83 5.08 0.18 15.25
N GLU A 84 4.06 -0.38 15.91
CA GLU A 84 3.67 0.03 17.26
C GLU A 84 4.77 -0.29 18.28
N GLU A 85 5.40 -1.46 18.20
CA GLU A 85 6.42 -1.92 19.14
C GLU A 85 7.77 -1.22 18.93
N THR A 86 8.21 -1.09 17.68
CA THR A 86 9.58 -0.66 17.35
C THR A 86 9.68 0.83 17.05
N LYS A 87 8.56 1.48 16.71
CA LYS A 87 8.49 2.83 16.14
C LYS A 87 9.20 2.99 14.80
N ILE A 88 9.58 1.89 14.15
CA ILE A 88 10.19 1.91 12.82
C ILE A 88 9.12 2.37 11.81
N PRO A 89 9.42 3.39 10.98
CA PRO A 89 8.51 3.90 9.97
C PRO A 89 8.39 2.94 8.77
N LEU A 90 7.58 1.90 8.95
CA LEU A 90 7.20 0.94 7.92
C LEU A 90 5.72 1.13 7.59
N CYS A 91 5.36 1.26 6.31
CA CYS A 91 3.96 1.23 5.87
C CYS A 91 3.72 0.22 4.76
N PHE A 92 2.43 -0.04 4.53
CA PHE A 92 1.96 -0.85 3.42
C PHE A 92 1.13 -0.05 2.41
N THR A 93 1.10 -0.54 1.18
CA THR A 93 0.10 -0.18 0.17
C THR A 93 -0.32 -1.41 -0.63
N LEU A 94 -1.45 -1.31 -1.32
CA LEU A 94 -2.05 -2.37 -2.13
C LEU A 94 -2.63 -1.79 -3.42
N ASP A 95 -2.45 -2.54 -4.51
CA ASP A 95 -3.09 -2.30 -5.80
C ASP A 95 -4.37 -3.14 -5.94
N ALA A 96 -4.84 -3.39 -7.18
CA ALA A 96 -6.00 -4.22 -7.47
C ALA A 96 -5.77 -5.74 -7.25
N GLY A 97 -5.29 -6.14 -6.07
CA GLY A 97 -4.93 -7.53 -5.75
C GLY A 97 -4.54 -7.76 -4.28
N PRO A 98 -4.08 -8.99 -3.96
CA PRO A 98 -3.78 -9.38 -2.57
C PRO A 98 -2.33 -9.10 -2.14
N ASN A 99 -1.47 -8.68 -3.07
CA ASN A 99 -0.05 -8.44 -2.79
C ASN A 99 0.12 -7.17 -1.96
N VAL A 100 0.97 -7.24 -0.95
CA VAL A 100 1.30 -6.12 -0.07
C VAL A 100 2.65 -5.56 -0.48
N HIS A 101 2.69 -4.25 -0.72
CA HIS A 101 3.92 -3.52 -0.99
C HIS A 101 4.34 -2.81 0.29
N LEU A 102 5.61 -2.95 0.67
CA LEU A 102 6.19 -2.30 1.83
C LEU A 102 7.04 -1.10 1.42
N LEU A 103 6.92 -0.02 2.16
CA LEU A 103 7.74 1.19 2.00
C LEU A 103 8.30 1.58 3.36
N TYR A 104 9.61 1.84 3.40
CA TYR A 104 10.36 2.19 4.60
C TYR A 104 11.66 2.93 4.21
N PRO A 105 12.24 3.75 5.10
CA PRO A 105 13.54 4.37 4.87
C PRO A 105 14.68 3.34 4.79
N ASP A 106 15.65 3.60 3.92
CA ASP A 106 16.84 2.76 3.75
C ASP A 106 17.62 2.53 5.06
N SER A 107 17.63 3.54 5.95
CA SER A 107 18.26 3.43 7.28
C SER A 107 17.65 2.35 8.18
N GLU A 108 16.46 1.86 7.86
CA GLU A 108 15.76 0.81 8.61
C GLU A 108 15.74 -0.54 7.85
N ALA A 109 16.38 -0.62 6.68
CA ALA A 109 16.27 -1.77 5.79
C ALA A 109 16.65 -3.09 6.45
N GLU A 110 17.78 -3.14 7.16
CA GLU A 110 18.21 -4.36 7.85
C GLU A 110 17.15 -4.87 8.84
N LYS A 111 16.57 -3.99 9.65
CA LYS A 111 15.56 -4.38 10.66
C LYS A 111 14.27 -4.84 10.00
N VAL A 112 13.87 -4.17 8.92
CA VAL A 112 12.66 -4.52 8.18
C VAL A 112 12.86 -5.83 7.41
N GLU A 113 14.03 -6.10 6.85
CA GLU A 113 14.34 -7.36 6.17
C GLU A 113 14.29 -8.56 7.13
N HIS A 114 14.84 -8.42 8.34
CA HIS A 114 14.71 -9.44 9.38
C HIS A 114 13.23 -9.68 9.73
N PHE A 115 12.46 -8.61 9.91
CA PHE A 115 11.02 -8.71 10.18
C PHE A 115 10.27 -9.39 9.02
N ILE A 116 10.57 -9.05 7.76
CA ILE A 116 9.97 -9.71 6.59
C ILE A 116 10.27 -11.20 6.61
N HIS A 117 11.54 -11.56 6.78
CA HIS A 117 11.97 -12.96 6.78
C HIS A 117 11.29 -13.77 7.90
N ASP A 118 11.28 -13.24 9.12
CA ASP A 118 10.86 -13.97 10.31
C ASP A 118 9.34 -14.02 10.48
N HIS A 119 8.62 -12.98 10.04
CA HIS A 119 7.18 -12.82 10.29
C HIS A 119 6.32 -12.83 9.03
N LEU A 120 6.79 -12.24 7.93
CA LEU A 120 5.93 -12.01 6.76
C LEU A 120 6.08 -13.08 5.67
N ALA A 121 7.29 -13.64 5.50
CA ALA A 121 7.60 -14.56 4.41
C ALA A 121 6.68 -15.79 4.42
N ALA A 122 6.32 -16.31 5.59
CA ALA A 122 5.42 -17.45 5.74
C ALA A 122 4.02 -17.24 5.13
N TYR A 123 3.60 -15.99 4.90
CA TYR A 123 2.34 -15.66 4.24
C TYR A 123 2.45 -15.58 2.71
N CYS A 124 3.67 -15.51 2.18
CA CYS A 124 3.96 -15.38 0.76
C CYS A 124 4.03 -16.74 0.07
N VAL A 125 3.76 -16.75 -1.24
CA VAL A 125 3.95 -17.96 -2.06
C VAL A 125 5.43 -18.35 -2.05
N ASP A 126 5.71 -19.61 -1.75
CA ASP A 126 7.06 -20.18 -1.62
C ASP A 126 7.97 -19.42 -0.64
N ASN A 127 7.41 -18.68 0.32
CA ASN A 127 8.15 -17.82 1.23
C ASN A 127 9.01 -16.74 0.54
N LYS A 128 8.62 -16.30 -0.67
CA LYS A 128 9.39 -15.34 -1.46
C LYS A 128 8.81 -13.93 -1.39
N TRP A 129 9.69 -12.94 -1.39
CA TRP A 129 9.37 -11.53 -1.61
C TRP A 129 10.34 -10.93 -2.63
N ILE A 130 10.03 -9.72 -3.08
CA ILE A 130 10.89 -8.94 -3.95
C ILE A 130 11.40 -7.76 -3.12
N ALA A 131 12.73 -7.64 -3.00
CA ALA A 131 13.38 -6.47 -2.44
C ALA A 131 13.76 -5.52 -3.57
N ASP A 132 13.44 -4.24 -3.42
CA ASP A 132 13.74 -3.19 -4.39
C ASP A 132 13.85 -1.83 -3.68
N GLN A 133 14.38 -0.83 -4.38
CA GLN A 133 14.57 0.52 -3.88
C GLN A 133 14.22 1.57 -4.94
N VAL A 134 14.19 2.85 -4.54
CA VAL A 134 13.94 3.95 -5.48
C VAL A 134 15.05 4.00 -6.54
N GLY A 135 14.66 3.94 -7.82
CA GLY A 135 15.59 3.98 -8.96
C GLY A 135 15.73 5.36 -9.62
N ASP A 136 16.71 5.49 -10.53
CA ASP A 136 17.03 6.74 -11.25
C ASP A 136 16.04 7.11 -12.38
N GLY A 137 15.04 6.26 -12.66
CA GLY A 137 14.17 6.38 -13.83
C GLY A 137 14.73 5.76 -15.12
N PRO A 138 14.02 5.90 -16.24
CA PRO A 138 14.34 5.20 -17.49
C PRO A 138 15.63 5.72 -18.15
N LYS A 139 16.49 4.80 -18.62
CA LYS A 139 17.72 5.10 -19.36
C LYS A 139 17.57 4.63 -20.81
N LYS A 140 17.91 5.49 -21.78
CA LYS A 140 17.94 5.13 -23.20
C LYS A 140 19.13 4.18 -23.44
N LEU A 141 18.86 2.97 -23.93
CA LEU A 141 19.90 2.05 -24.38
C LEU A 141 20.45 2.54 -25.72
N LEU A 142 21.79 2.52 -25.86
CA LEU A 142 22.51 2.85 -27.10
C LEU A 142 22.51 1.67 -28.07
#